data_AF-A0A6U3YSB9-F1
#
_entry.id   AF-A0A6U3YSB9-F1
#
_cell.length_a   1.000
_cell.length_b   1.000
_cell.length_c   1.000
_cell.angle_alpha   90.00
_cell.angle_beta   90.00
_cell.angle_gamma   90.00
#
_symmetry.space_group_name_H-M   'P 1'
#
loop_
_entity.id
_entity.type
_entity.pdbx_description
1 polymer ?
#
loop_
_entity_poly.entity_id
_entity_poly.type
_entity_poly.pdbx_seq_one_letter_code
_entity_poly.pdbx_strand_id
1 'polypeptide(L)'
;MILDKCTDACGYFAAVAAAICLGSFGVPAKSKVVTRLDADPMVIQTYKSTISFVTCWLVVLSGEPIKFTSWGVVSGIFWVPGGIAGIYAIRNAGLAIAVGTWSSIIVLTSFFWGIGVFEEHVRSELGACGACLTLVVGLVGMSRYSKPPNRIKEVDGEEKDGALYEEITRVPSGNDLDVDISKRTVSRKASRGKSDAANTGNNETKPPSPSRAYLEIEAEPLLQDDSTDEDVEAQEKKQKSISIMGQFTVTKREMGIIAAVFNGLWGGTNLVPLHYASHEGFGGPMYVISFASGSMLVTIALWVIRFLFELYRLDGAVLKAFHALPPLHIRQMWIPGTLSGILWSAGNFMCIISVTFLGQGVGYSFTQASMLISGLWGIFYFHEIGEDMINRWLASAVVALCGILWLSYEHAK
;
A
#
# COMPACT_ATOMS: atom_id res chain seq x y z
N MET A 1 5.51 -35.46 9.49
CA MET A 1 5.15 -34.14 8.95
C MET A 1 5.43 -33.08 10.01
N ILE A 2 5.94 -31.88 9.70
CA ILE A 2 6.29 -30.85 10.72
C ILE A 2 5.08 -30.48 11.59
N LEU A 3 3.86 -30.66 11.06
CA LEU A 3 2.60 -30.35 11.73
C LEU A 3 1.89 -31.54 12.37
N ASP A 4 2.38 -32.78 12.23
CA ASP A 4 1.76 -33.97 12.87
C ASP A 4 1.84 -33.93 14.40
N LYS A 5 2.74 -33.11 14.95
CA LYS A 5 2.90 -32.92 16.41
C LYS A 5 2.27 -31.63 16.92
N CYS A 6 1.63 -30.85 16.06
CA CYS A 6 1.07 -29.57 16.44
C CYS A 6 -0.29 -29.71 17.13
N THR A 7 -0.41 -29.08 18.29
CA THR A 7 -1.66 -28.90 19.03
C THR A 7 -2.17 -27.46 18.82
N ASP A 8 -3.28 -27.10 19.47
CA ASP A 8 -3.90 -25.76 19.38
C ASP A 8 -2.92 -24.65 19.76
N ALA A 9 -1.92 -24.95 20.59
CA ALA A 9 -0.83 -24.04 20.92
C ALA A 9 -0.07 -23.56 19.66
N CYS A 10 0.14 -24.44 18.68
CA CYS A 10 0.69 -24.06 17.38
C CYS A 10 -0.26 -23.13 16.62
N GLY A 11 -1.57 -23.39 16.67
CA GLY A 11 -2.59 -22.54 16.06
C GLY A 11 -2.54 -21.11 16.62
N TYR A 12 -2.43 -20.98 17.94
CA TYR A 12 -2.32 -19.66 18.60
C TYR A 12 -0.99 -18.97 18.33
N PHE A 13 0.13 -19.71 18.34
CA PHE A 13 1.43 -19.16 17.97
C PHE A 13 1.44 -18.66 16.52
N ALA A 14 0.87 -19.46 15.61
CA ALA A 14 0.70 -19.09 14.21
C ALA A 14 -0.24 -17.88 14.07
N ALA A 15 -1.28 -17.76 14.89
CA ALA A 15 -2.17 -16.60 14.88
C ALA A 15 -1.45 -15.30 15.27
N VAL A 16 -0.58 -15.35 16.29
CA VAL A 16 0.27 -14.21 16.71
C VAL A 16 1.29 -13.86 15.61
N ALA A 17 1.97 -14.87 15.05
CA ALA A 17 2.91 -14.66 13.95
C ALA A 17 2.22 -14.05 12.72
N ALA A 18 1.02 -14.55 12.38
CA ALA A 18 0.18 -14.00 11.34
C ALA A 18 -0.20 -12.55 11.63
N ALA A 19 -0.61 -12.23 12.86
CA ALA A 19 -0.97 -10.87 13.26
C ALA A 19 0.21 -9.89 13.08
N ILE A 20 1.44 -10.28 13.43
CA ILE A 20 2.63 -9.43 13.27
C ILE A 20 2.96 -9.20 11.80
N CYS A 21 3.02 -10.28 11.01
CA CYS A 21 3.34 -10.21 9.59
C CYS A 21 2.26 -9.45 8.80
N LEU A 22 0.99 -9.78 9.03
CA LEU A 22 -0.15 -9.12 8.40
C LEU A 22 -0.35 -7.69 8.90
N GLY A 23 0.00 -7.40 10.15
CA GLY A 23 -0.06 -6.04 10.67
C GLY A 23 0.99 -5.12 10.06
N SER A 24 2.13 -5.70 9.65
CA SER A 24 3.28 -4.96 9.12
C SER A 24 3.30 -4.88 7.59
N PHE A 25 2.55 -5.72 6.85
CA PHE A 25 2.57 -5.70 5.36
C PHE A 25 2.14 -4.35 4.78
N GLY A 26 1.31 -3.60 5.52
CA GLY A 26 0.80 -2.30 5.10
C GLY A 26 1.87 -1.19 5.11
N VAL A 27 2.95 -1.36 5.86
CA VAL A 27 4.01 -0.33 6.00
C VAL A 27 4.76 -0.13 4.68
N PRO A 28 5.31 -1.16 4.01
CA PRO A 28 5.95 -0.99 2.70
C PRO A 28 4.95 -0.59 1.61
N ALA A 29 3.70 -1.06 1.70
CA ALA A 29 2.63 -0.72 0.76
C ALA A 29 2.25 0.76 0.82
N LYS A 30 2.42 1.41 1.97
CA LYS A 30 2.20 2.85 2.18
C LYS A 30 3.50 3.68 2.08
N SER A 31 4.63 3.07 1.69
CA SER A 31 5.90 3.77 1.63
C SER A 31 5.86 5.02 0.74
N LYS A 32 6.69 6.03 1.07
CA LYS A 32 6.75 7.32 0.33
C LYS A 32 6.98 7.11 -1.17
N VAL A 33 7.68 6.04 -1.56
CA VAL A 33 7.92 5.67 -2.96
C VAL A 33 6.63 5.30 -3.67
N VAL A 34 5.81 4.43 -3.07
CA VAL A 34 4.53 3.98 -3.65
C VAL A 34 3.53 5.12 -3.76
N THR A 35 3.49 5.99 -2.73
CA THR A 35 2.62 7.17 -2.73
C THR A 35 3.05 8.20 -3.79
N ARG A 36 4.35 8.42 -3.97
CA ARG A 36 4.88 9.36 -4.99
C ARG A 36 4.64 8.91 -6.42
N LEU A 37 4.63 7.60 -6.66
CA LEU A 37 4.40 7.02 -7.99
C LEU A 37 2.92 6.94 -8.37
N ASP A 38 2.01 7.29 -7.45
CA ASP A 38 0.56 7.06 -7.58
C ASP A 38 0.21 5.66 -8.12
N ALA A 39 0.98 4.65 -7.69
CA ALA A 39 0.92 3.32 -8.30
C ALA A 39 -0.47 2.70 -8.18
N ASP A 40 -1.04 2.29 -9.31
CA ASP A 40 -2.38 1.70 -9.35
C ASP A 40 -2.49 0.51 -8.37
N PRO A 41 -3.57 0.40 -7.58
CA PRO A 41 -3.74 -0.68 -6.61
C PRO A 41 -3.56 -2.09 -7.21
N MET A 42 -3.89 -2.27 -8.48
CA MET A 42 -3.70 -3.51 -9.22
C MET A 42 -2.22 -3.86 -9.44
N VAL A 43 -1.36 -2.85 -9.65
CA VAL A 43 0.09 -3.03 -9.76
C VAL A 43 0.65 -3.54 -8.43
N ILE A 44 0.28 -2.90 -7.32
CA ILE A 44 0.72 -3.33 -5.98
C ILE A 44 0.22 -4.75 -5.67
N GLN A 45 -1.04 -5.05 -6.01
CA GLN A 45 -1.60 -6.40 -5.88
C GLN A 45 -0.82 -7.43 -6.71
N THR A 46 -0.34 -7.06 -7.90
CA THR A 46 0.45 -7.94 -8.77
C THR A 46 1.77 -8.34 -8.13
N TYR A 47 2.47 -7.40 -7.50
CA TYR A 47 3.67 -7.71 -6.73
C TYR A 47 3.35 -8.68 -5.58
N LYS A 48 2.26 -8.42 -4.84
CA LYS A 48 1.85 -9.28 -3.73
C LYS A 48 1.52 -10.71 -4.19
N SER A 49 0.73 -10.86 -5.26
CA SER A 49 0.38 -12.17 -5.83
C SER A 49 1.61 -12.89 -6.39
N THR A 50 2.50 -12.18 -7.09
CA THR A 50 3.72 -12.75 -7.68
C THR A 50 4.65 -13.27 -6.60
N ILE A 51 4.90 -12.46 -5.57
CA ILE A 51 5.75 -12.88 -4.46
C ILE A 51 5.12 -14.05 -3.71
N SER A 52 3.81 -14.01 -3.44
CA SER A 52 3.09 -15.14 -2.84
C SER A 52 3.24 -16.43 -3.65
N PHE A 53 3.22 -16.35 -4.98
CA PHE A 53 3.40 -17.50 -5.85
C PHE A 53 4.85 -18.00 -5.83
N VAL A 54 5.85 -17.11 -5.74
CA VAL A 54 7.24 -17.53 -5.64
C VAL A 54 7.53 -18.17 -4.28
N THR A 55 7.03 -17.58 -3.20
CA THR A 55 7.28 -18.04 -1.83
C THR A 55 6.48 -19.29 -1.47
N CYS A 56 5.34 -19.58 -2.12
CA CYS A 56 4.57 -20.78 -1.79
C CYS A 56 5.35 -22.08 -2.07
N TRP A 57 6.30 -22.07 -3.00
CA TRP A 57 7.16 -23.22 -3.29
C TRP A 57 8.12 -23.57 -2.15
N LEU A 58 8.39 -22.62 -1.23
CA LEU A 58 9.17 -22.91 -0.02
C LEU A 58 8.48 -23.95 0.87
N VAL A 59 7.16 -24.11 0.76
CA VAL A 59 6.41 -25.16 1.47
C VAL A 59 6.84 -26.56 1.01
N VAL A 60 7.28 -26.71 -0.24
CA VAL A 60 7.81 -28.00 -0.75
C VAL A 60 9.11 -28.39 -0.01
N LEU A 61 9.93 -27.41 0.39
CA LEU A 61 11.12 -27.67 1.21
C LEU A 61 10.78 -28.20 2.61
N SER A 62 9.53 -28.01 3.06
CA SER A 62 9.02 -28.56 4.32
C SER A 62 8.62 -30.04 4.22
N GLY A 63 8.78 -30.66 3.04
CA GLY A 63 8.49 -32.08 2.79
C GLY A 63 7.04 -32.38 2.45
N GLU A 64 6.23 -31.36 2.16
CA GLU A 64 4.82 -31.51 1.81
C GLU A 64 4.64 -31.92 0.33
N PRO A 65 3.72 -32.85 0.01
CA PRO A 65 3.45 -33.25 -1.36
C PRO A 65 2.81 -32.10 -2.15
N ILE A 66 3.25 -31.94 -3.41
CA ILE A 66 2.65 -30.97 -4.32
C ILE A 66 1.27 -31.49 -4.73
N LYS A 67 0.24 -30.80 -4.24
CA LYS A 67 -1.16 -31.11 -4.55
C LYS A 67 -1.89 -29.83 -4.90
N PHE A 68 -2.66 -29.89 -5.99
CA PHE A 68 -3.43 -28.75 -6.48
C PHE A 68 -4.92 -29.03 -6.35
N THR A 69 -5.67 -28.04 -5.85
CA THR A 69 -7.13 -28.06 -5.81
C THR A 69 -7.71 -26.80 -6.44
N SER A 70 -8.82 -26.95 -7.15
CA SER A 70 -9.58 -25.84 -7.75
C SER A 70 -10.13 -24.87 -6.70
N TRP A 71 -10.32 -25.31 -5.45
CA TRP A 71 -10.75 -24.46 -4.35
C TRP A 71 -9.79 -23.29 -4.09
N GLY A 72 -8.49 -23.47 -4.38
CA GLY A 72 -7.49 -22.40 -4.30
C GLY A 72 -7.76 -21.25 -5.27
N VAL A 73 -8.37 -21.53 -6.44
CA VAL A 73 -8.80 -20.49 -7.40
C VAL A 73 -9.98 -19.71 -6.83
N VAL A 74 -10.93 -20.39 -6.19
CA VAL A 74 -12.09 -19.74 -5.53
C VAL A 74 -11.62 -18.82 -4.41
N SER A 75 -10.67 -19.26 -3.58
CA SER A 75 -10.02 -18.40 -2.60
C SER A 75 -9.32 -17.19 -3.25
N GLY A 76 -8.64 -17.40 -4.38
CA GLY A 76 -8.03 -16.33 -5.17
C GLY A 76 -9.06 -15.32 -5.70
N ILE A 77 -10.24 -15.77 -6.11
CA ILE A 77 -11.34 -14.91 -6.57
C ILE A 77 -11.78 -13.99 -5.44
N PHE A 78 -11.92 -14.47 -4.21
CA PHE A 78 -12.26 -13.60 -3.08
C PHE A 78 -11.08 -12.73 -2.64
N TRP A 79 -9.86 -13.25 -2.68
CA TRP A 79 -8.71 -12.54 -2.14
C TRP A 79 -8.19 -11.41 -3.04
N VAL A 80 -8.09 -11.62 -4.35
CA VAL A 80 -7.43 -10.64 -5.24
C VAL A 80 -8.23 -9.33 -5.35
N PRO A 81 -9.54 -9.32 -5.69
CA PRO A 81 -10.32 -8.10 -5.77
C PRO A 81 -10.51 -7.44 -4.41
N GLY A 82 -10.69 -8.24 -3.34
CA GLY A 82 -10.67 -7.73 -1.97
C GLY A 82 -9.35 -7.01 -1.67
N GLY A 83 -8.21 -7.62 -2.00
CA GLY A 83 -6.89 -7.04 -1.82
C GLY A 83 -6.67 -5.73 -2.59
N ILE A 84 -7.15 -5.63 -3.84
CA ILE A 84 -7.12 -4.39 -4.63
C ILE A 84 -7.92 -3.29 -3.91
N ALA A 85 -9.13 -3.61 -3.46
CA ALA A 85 -9.97 -2.69 -2.69
C ALA A 85 -9.33 -2.30 -1.35
N GLY A 86 -8.66 -3.23 -0.67
CA GLY A 86 -7.92 -2.97 0.57
C GLY A 86 -6.76 -2.00 0.35
N ILE A 87 -5.99 -2.16 -0.71
CA ILE A 87 -4.92 -1.22 -1.08
C ILE A 87 -5.52 0.16 -1.39
N TYR A 88 -6.60 0.20 -2.17
CA TYR A 88 -7.32 1.44 -2.44
C TYR A 88 -7.85 2.10 -1.15
N ALA A 89 -8.33 1.31 -0.19
CA ALA A 89 -8.79 1.79 1.11
C ALA A 89 -7.67 2.43 1.93
N ILE A 90 -6.50 1.79 2.02
CA ILE A 90 -5.33 2.34 2.74
C ILE A 90 -4.92 3.69 2.15
N ARG A 91 -4.92 3.81 0.83
CA ARG A 91 -4.50 5.03 0.11
C ARG A 91 -5.46 6.20 0.34
N ASN A 92 -6.76 5.93 0.47
CA ASN A 92 -7.79 6.97 0.57
C ASN A 92 -8.30 7.26 1.99
N ALA A 93 -8.35 6.25 2.87
CA ALA A 93 -8.86 6.39 4.24
C ALA A 93 -7.75 6.41 5.30
N GLY A 94 -6.51 6.02 4.96
CA GLY A 94 -5.41 5.87 5.91
C GLY A 94 -5.21 4.44 6.37
N LEU A 95 -4.02 4.12 6.89
CA LEU A 95 -3.67 2.72 7.22
C LEU A 95 -4.48 2.27 8.42
N ALA A 96 -4.49 3.05 9.50
CA ALA A 96 -5.15 2.66 10.74
C ALA A 96 -6.68 2.51 10.60
N ILE A 97 -7.34 3.44 9.90
CA ILE A 97 -8.80 3.40 9.68
C ILE A 97 -9.17 2.25 8.74
N ALA A 98 -8.46 2.10 7.62
CA ALA A 98 -8.78 1.05 6.65
C ALA A 98 -8.58 -0.32 7.30
N VAL A 99 -7.42 -0.56 7.94
CA VAL A 99 -7.10 -1.84 8.59
C VAL A 99 -8.16 -2.19 9.63
N GLY A 100 -8.52 -1.23 10.48
CA GLY A 100 -9.52 -1.50 11.50
C GLY A 100 -10.91 -1.79 10.97
N THR A 101 -11.30 -1.07 9.91
CA THR A 101 -12.61 -1.27 9.29
C THR A 101 -12.71 -2.65 8.66
N TRP A 102 -11.75 -3.04 7.80
CA TRP A 102 -11.84 -4.37 7.18
C TRP A 102 -11.66 -5.48 8.20
N SER A 103 -10.78 -5.33 9.21
CA SER A 103 -10.58 -6.37 10.24
C SER A 103 -11.85 -6.62 11.06
N SER A 104 -12.60 -5.56 11.39
CA SER A 104 -13.91 -5.69 12.07
C SER A 104 -14.90 -6.51 11.24
N ILE A 105 -14.95 -6.24 9.94
CA ILE A 105 -15.85 -6.94 9.01
C ILE A 105 -15.37 -8.37 8.76
N ILE A 106 -14.06 -8.63 8.72
CA ILE A 106 -13.50 -9.98 8.63
C ILE A 106 -13.95 -10.79 9.83
N VAL A 107 -13.80 -10.28 11.07
CA VAL A 107 -14.25 -10.99 12.28
C VAL A 107 -15.72 -11.38 12.14
N LEU A 108 -16.61 -10.43 11.82
CA LEU A 108 -18.04 -10.71 11.67
C LEU A 108 -18.33 -11.78 10.60
N THR A 109 -17.69 -11.66 9.44
CA THR A 109 -17.89 -12.59 8.32
C THR A 109 -17.35 -13.98 8.66
N SER A 110 -16.20 -14.05 9.33
CA SER A 110 -15.54 -15.30 9.74
C SER A 110 -16.35 -16.04 10.79
N PHE A 111 -16.92 -15.32 11.75
CA PHE A 111 -17.85 -15.88 12.72
C PHE A 111 -19.13 -16.42 12.08
N PHE A 112 -19.70 -15.67 11.13
CA PHE A 112 -20.89 -16.11 10.40
C PHE A 112 -20.64 -17.44 9.67
N TRP A 113 -19.49 -17.56 8.98
CA TRP A 113 -19.11 -18.82 8.33
C TRP A 113 -18.76 -19.93 9.35
N GLY A 114 -17.97 -19.62 10.38
CA GLY A 114 -17.50 -20.60 11.37
C GLY A 114 -18.63 -21.22 12.18
N ILE A 115 -19.42 -20.40 12.87
CA ILE A 115 -20.53 -20.91 13.72
C ILE A 115 -21.76 -21.25 12.87
N GLY A 116 -22.12 -20.38 11.92
CA GLY A 116 -23.40 -20.49 11.21
C GLY A 116 -23.41 -21.52 10.09
N VAL A 117 -22.28 -21.78 9.43
CA VAL A 117 -22.22 -22.70 8.27
C VAL A 117 -21.38 -23.94 8.57
N PHE A 118 -20.25 -23.77 9.24
CA PHE A 118 -19.36 -24.89 9.57
C PHE A 118 -19.69 -25.56 10.91
N GLU A 119 -20.66 -25.01 11.66
CA GLU A 119 -21.10 -25.54 12.95
C GLU A 119 -19.92 -25.85 13.90
N GLU A 120 -18.93 -24.96 13.90
CA GLU A 120 -17.73 -25.09 14.75
C GLU A 120 -18.14 -25.14 16.22
N HIS A 121 -17.68 -26.17 16.94
CA HIS A 121 -18.06 -26.38 18.33
C HIS A 121 -17.51 -25.26 19.22
N VAL A 122 -18.42 -24.58 19.91
CA VAL A 122 -18.11 -23.55 20.92
C VAL A 122 -18.70 -23.97 22.25
N ARG A 123 -18.02 -23.63 23.36
CA ARG A 123 -18.49 -23.98 24.72
C ARG A 123 -19.86 -23.39 25.03
N SER A 124 -20.09 -22.17 24.56
CA SER A 124 -21.35 -21.46 24.67
C SER A 124 -21.53 -20.56 23.46
N GLU A 125 -22.58 -20.77 22.69
CA GLU A 125 -22.93 -19.89 21.55
C GLU A 125 -23.11 -18.44 22.01
N LEU A 126 -23.76 -18.24 23.16
CA LEU A 126 -23.96 -16.91 23.74
C LEU A 126 -22.62 -16.28 24.19
N GLY A 127 -21.73 -17.09 24.77
CA GLY A 127 -20.38 -16.66 25.16
C GLY A 127 -19.55 -16.23 23.95
N ALA A 128 -19.57 -17.03 22.88
CA ALA A 128 -18.89 -16.73 21.62
C ALA A 128 -19.43 -15.46 20.95
N CYS A 129 -20.76 -15.28 20.92
CA CYS A 129 -21.38 -14.04 20.44
C CYS A 129 -20.96 -12.82 21.28
N GLY A 130 -20.94 -12.94 22.61
CA GLY A 130 -20.48 -11.89 23.53
C GLY A 130 -19.03 -11.50 23.31
N ALA A 131 -18.14 -12.48 23.14
CA ALA A 131 -16.74 -12.27 22.82
C ALA A 131 -16.55 -11.60 21.45
N CYS A 132 -17.28 -12.05 20.42
CA CYS A 132 -17.29 -11.44 19.09
C CYS A 132 -17.72 -9.98 19.13
N LEU A 133 -18.82 -9.66 19.84
CA LEU A 133 -19.32 -8.30 19.96
C LEU A 133 -18.31 -7.41 20.68
N THR A 134 -17.69 -7.91 21.75
CA THR A 134 -16.65 -7.18 22.49
C THR A 134 -15.44 -6.91 21.59
N LEU A 135 -15.01 -7.90 20.82
CA LEU A 135 -13.93 -7.76 19.83
C LEU A 135 -14.27 -6.68 18.79
N VAL A 136 -15.46 -6.75 18.18
CA VAL A 136 -15.90 -5.79 17.16
C VAL A 136 -16.01 -4.38 17.74
N VAL A 137 -16.53 -4.22 18.95
CA VAL A 137 -16.59 -2.92 19.64
C VAL A 137 -15.18 -2.35 19.83
N GLY A 138 -14.22 -3.16 20.25
CA GLY A 138 -12.82 -2.75 20.36
C GLY A 138 -12.20 -2.33 19.01
N LEU A 139 -12.40 -3.13 17.96
CA LEU A 139 -11.90 -2.84 16.61
C LEU A 139 -12.53 -1.57 16.00
N VAL A 140 -13.85 -1.39 16.17
CA VAL A 140 -14.57 -0.19 15.73
C VAL A 140 -14.13 1.04 16.53
N GLY A 141 -13.94 0.90 17.85
CA GLY A 141 -13.40 1.94 18.71
C GLY A 141 -12.04 2.42 18.22
N MET A 142 -11.12 1.48 17.97
CA MET A 142 -9.81 1.80 17.41
C MET A 142 -9.92 2.51 16.05
N SER A 143 -10.74 2.02 15.12
CA SER A 143 -10.94 2.68 13.80
C SER A 143 -11.48 4.12 13.95
N ARG A 144 -12.39 4.36 14.90
CA ARG A 144 -12.96 5.70 15.15
C ARG A 144 -11.97 6.67 15.77
N TYR A 145 -11.06 6.19 16.62
CA TYR A 145 -10.03 7.04 17.25
C TYR A 145 -8.79 7.22 16.37
N SER A 146 -8.65 6.48 15.28
CA SER A 146 -7.60 6.68 14.27
C SER A 146 -7.84 7.86 13.31
N LYS A 147 -8.67 8.84 13.67
CA LYS A 147 -8.88 10.04 12.85
C LYS A 147 -7.61 10.90 12.87
N PRO A 148 -7.13 11.39 11.71
CA PRO A 148 -6.04 12.35 11.71
C PRO A 148 -6.45 13.60 12.48
N PRO A 149 -5.51 14.23 13.22
CA PRO A 149 -5.81 15.48 13.89
C PRO A 149 -6.30 16.48 12.84
N ASN A 150 -7.41 17.18 13.15
CA ASN A 150 -7.79 18.34 12.37
C ASN A 150 -6.56 19.26 12.38
N ARG A 151 -5.90 19.44 11.23
CA ARG A 151 -5.04 20.60 11.04
C ARG A 151 -5.96 21.80 11.16
N ILE A 152 -6.11 22.33 12.36
CA ILE A 152 -6.57 23.69 12.56
C ILE A 152 -5.57 24.52 11.75
N LYS A 153 -6.07 25.23 10.73
CA LYS A 153 -5.33 26.35 10.16
C LYS A 153 -5.21 27.37 11.30
N GLU A 154 -4.14 27.28 12.10
CA GLU A 154 -3.65 28.44 12.85
C GLU A 154 -2.90 29.31 11.85
N VAL A 155 -3.67 30.00 11.02
CA VAL A 155 -3.30 31.34 10.57
C VAL A 155 -4.15 32.22 11.45
N ASP A 156 -3.58 32.72 12.54
CA ASP A 156 -3.88 34.04 13.09
C ASP A 156 -2.90 34.36 14.22
N GLY A 157 -1.93 35.22 13.88
CA GLY A 157 -1.46 36.31 14.75
C GLY A 157 -0.63 35.96 15.99
N GLU A 158 0.68 35.79 15.82
CA GLU A 158 1.64 36.54 16.64
C GLU A 158 2.74 37.14 15.75
N GLU A 159 2.59 38.44 15.54
CA GLU A 159 3.57 39.37 15.02
C GLU A 159 4.73 39.48 16.03
N LYS A 160 5.88 38.86 15.73
CA LYS A 160 7.23 39.22 16.20
C LYS A 160 8.29 38.32 15.58
N ASP A 161 8.81 38.74 14.43
CA ASP A 161 10.24 38.82 14.13
C ASP A 161 10.41 39.19 12.65
N GLY A 162 10.11 40.46 12.37
CA GLY A 162 10.65 41.13 11.19
C GLY A 162 12.10 41.48 11.47
N ALA A 163 13.03 40.76 10.83
CA ALA A 163 14.33 41.23 10.34
C ALA A 163 15.34 40.08 10.20
N LEU A 164 15.08 39.09 9.33
CA LEU A 164 16.19 38.22 8.87
C LEU A 164 15.91 37.41 7.59
N TYR A 165 15.16 37.90 6.59
CA TYR A 165 15.07 37.17 5.31
C TYR A 165 14.84 38.07 4.08
N GLU A 166 15.37 39.30 4.13
CA GLU A 166 15.31 40.24 2.99
C GLU A 166 16.70 40.59 2.43
N GLU A 167 17.61 39.60 2.35
CA GLU A 167 18.94 39.83 1.74
C GLU A 167 19.45 38.67 0.86
N ILE A 168 18.57 37.84 0.28
CA ILE A 168 19.00 36.84 -0.73
C ILE A 168 17.95 36.68 -1.84
N THR A 169 17.55 37.77 -2.51
CA THR A 169 16.99 37.70 -3.88
C THR A 169 17.00 39.08 -4.53
N ARG A 170 18.19 39.53 -4.95
CA ARG A 170 18.31 40.48 -6.06
C ARG A 170 19.25 39.88 -7.09
N VAL A 171 18.65 39.34 -8.15
CA VAL A 171 19.33 38.99 -9.40
C VAL A 171 19.46 40.28 -10.22
N PRO A 172 20.66 40.78 -10.54
CA PRO A 172 20.82 41.83 -11.53
C PRO A 172 20.83 41.21 -12.94
N SER A 173 19.99 41.78 -13.80
CA SER A 173 19.88 41.48 -15.22
C SER A 173 21.04 42.13 -16.00
N GLY A 174 21.73 41.33 -16.83
CA GLY A 174 22.25 41.67 -18.16
C GLY A 174 23.38 42.71 -18.31
N ASN A 175 24.42 42.27 -19.04
CA ASN A 175 25.43 43.04 -19.79
C ASN A 175 26.60 43.62 -18.97
N ASP A 176 27.69 42.86 -18.90
CA ASP A 176 28.95 43.22 -19.58
C ASP A 176 29.96 42.06 -19.44
N LEU A 177 30.58 41.72 -20.56
CA LEU A 177 31.77 40.88 -20.61
C LEU A 177 32.93 41.68 -20.03
N ASP A 178 33.61 41.13 -19.02
CA ASP A 178 35.07 41.09 -19.05
C ASP A 178 35.60 39.97 -18.14
N VAL A 179 36.20 38.98 -18.79
CA VAL A 179 37.05 37.97 -18.16
C VAL A 179 38.39 38.63 -17.91
N ASP A 180 38.77 38.84 -16.64
CA ASP A 180 40.17 39.07 -16.30
C ASP A 180 40.64 38.03 -15.27
N ILE A 181 41.57 37.20 -15.77
CA ILE A 181 42.24 36.13 -15.07
C ILE A 181 43.55 36.73 -14.52
N SER A 182 43.70 36.61 -13.19
CA SER A 182 44.97 36.51 -12.45
C SER A 182 45.61 37.82 -11.94
N LYS A 183 45.75 37.95 -10.62
CA LYS A 183 47.02 37.69 -9.87
C LYS A 183 47.02 38.32 -8.46
N ARG A 184 47.37 37.50 -7.46
CA ARG A 184 48.37 37.74 -6.39
C ARG A 184 48.43 36.48 -5.52
N THR A 185 49.20 35.46 -5.88
CA THR A 185 50.67 35.33 -5.86
C THR A 185 51.24 35.29 -4.44
N VAL A 186 51.54 34.07 -4.01
CA VAL A 186 52.50 33.72 -2.97
C VAL A 186 53.91 34.14 -3.40
N SER A 187 54.64 34.69 -2.43
CA SER A 187 56.04 35.09 -2.45
C SER A 187 57.00 34.08 -3.13
N ARG A 188 57.84 34.54 -4.07
CA ARG A 188 59.32 34.58 -3.93
C ARG A 188 60.06 35.01 -5.22
N LYS A 189 60.99 35.96 -5.02
CA LYS A 189 62.30 36.19 -5.67
C LYS A 189 62.41 36.45 -7.19
N ALA A 190 62.74 37.72 -7.47
CA ALA A 190 63.97 38.22 -8.10
C ALA A 190 64.26 38.03 -9.61
N SER A 191 64.73 39.15 -10.18
CA SER A 191 65.41 39.41 -11.46
C SER A 191 64.56 39.59 -12.73
N ARG A 192 64.98 40.34 -13.76
CA ARG A 192 65.42 41.76 -13.94
C ARG A 192 65.49 41.99 -15.46
N GLY A 193 64.83 43.02 -16.00
CA GLY A 193 64.97 43.55 -17.38
C GLY A 193 64.10 42.86 -18.45
N LYS A 194 63.73 43.46 -19.59
CA LYS A 194 63.71 44.84 -20.16
C LYS A 194 63.04 44.70 -21.56
N SER A 195 62.34 45.74 -22.07
CA SER A 195 62.05 46.06 -23.51
C SER A 195 61.24 45.04 -24.36
N ASP A 196 60.48 45.34 -25.42
CA ASP A 196 59.90 46.53 -26.07
C ASP A 196 58.96 46.02 -27.20
N ALA A 197 58.01 46.87 -27.63
CA ALA A 197 57.48 47.06 -29.00
C ALA A 197 56.65 45.98 -29.77
N ALA A 198 55.40 46.39 -30.05
CA ALA A 198 54.81 46.69 -31.37
C ALA A 198 54.38 45.60 -32.39
N ASN A 199 53.13 45.80 -32.88
CA ASN A 199 52.70 45.95 -34.29
C ASN A 199 51.90 44.83 -35.03
N THR A 200 50.72 45.26 -35.51
CA THR A 200 50.05 45.00 -36.83
C THR A 200 49.82 43.59 -37.41
N GLY A 201 48.52 43.26 -37.60
CA GLY A 201 47.83 43.12 -38.91
C GLY A 201 48.12 41.92 -39.82
N ASN A 202 47.07 41.16 -40.21
CA ASN A 202 46.67 40.89 -41.61
C ASN A 202 45.56 39.82 -41.76
N ASN A 203 44.79 40.00 -42.84
CA ASN A 203 43.78 39.10 -43.43
C ASN A 203 44.40 37.86 -44.09
N GLU A 204 43.68 36.74 -44.14
CA GLU A 204 43.75 35.76 -45.25
C GLU A 204 42.51 34.83 -45.33
N THR A 205 42.28 34.29 -46.53
CA THR A 205 41.02 33.77 -47.11
C THR A 205 41.04 32.25 -47.42
N LYS A 206 39.96 31.51 -47.03
CA LYS A 206 39.26 30.32 -47.69
C LYS A 206 40.06 29.02 -48.07
N PRO A 207 39.44 27.85 -48.44
CA PRO A 207 38.10 27.19 -48.22
C PRO A 207 38.24 25.63 -47.89
N PRO A 208 37.34 24.67 -48.25
CA PRO A 208 36.02 24.29 -47.66
C PRO A 208 35.78 22.78 -47.28
N SER A 209 34.83 22.55 -46.34
CA SER A 209 33.81 21.45 -46.20
C SER A 209 34.25 19.98 -45.94
N PRO A 210 33.39 19.03 -45.44
CA PRO A 210 31.93 19.10 -45.25
C PRO A 210 31.30 18.48 -43.95
N SER A 211 30.09 18.98 -43.63
CA SER A 211 28.89 18.28 -43.11
C SER A 211 28.83 17.61 -41.73
N ARG A 212 28.05 18.23 -40.83
CA ARG A 212 27.00 17.52 -40.07
C ARG A 212 25.84 18.48 -39.72
N ALA A 213 24.72 18.30 -40.41
CA ALA A 213 23.47 19.00 -40.18
C ALA A 213 22.85 18.54 -38.86
N TYR A 214 22.52 19.50 -37.98
CA TYR A 214 21.55 19.30 -36.91
C TYR A 214 20.21 19.82 -37.43
N LEU A 215 19.18 18.98 -37.32
CA LEU A 215 17.78 19.33 -37.56
C LEU A 215 17.32 20.24 -36.41
N GLU A 216 16.90 21.46 -36.76
CA GLU A 216 16.15 22.37 -35.91
C GLU A 216 14.79 21.75 -35.56
N ILE A 217 14.46 21.72 -34.27
CA ILE A 217 13.11 21.51 -33.77
C ILE A 217 12.60 22.91 -33.40
N GLU A 218 11.66 23.43 -34.20
CA GLU A 218 10.87 24.62 -33.90
C GLU A 218 10.13 24.42 -32.58
N ALA A 219 10.32 25.33 -31.63
CA ALA A 219 9.54 25.42 -30.41
C ALA A 219 8.36 26.36 -30.64
N GLU A 220 7.14 25.81 -30.68
CA GLU A 220 5.92 26.61 -30.53
C GLU A 220 5.82 27.14 -29.08
N PRO A 221 5.46 28.42 -28.86
CA PRO A 221 5.30 28.96 -27.53
C PRO A 221 3.96 28.50 -26.94
N LEU A 222 4.03 27.67 -25.90
CA LEU A 222 2.89 27.31 -25.06
C LEU A 222 2.32 28.57 -24.40
N LEU A 223 1.06 28.84 -24.70
CA LEU A 223 0.23 29.86 -24.09
C LEU A 223 0.29 29.76 -22.56
N GLN A 224 0.57 30.90 -21.94
CA GLN A 224 0.58 31.12 -20.50
C GLN A 224 -0.88 31.08 -20.02
N ASP A 225 -1.27 29.97 -19.41
CA ASP A 225 -2.60 29.77 -18.82
C ASP A 225 -2.64 30.51 -17.49
N ASP A 226 -3.31 31.66 -17.48
CA ASP A 226 -3.52 32.52 -16.31
C ASP A 226 -4.67 31.92 -15.48
N SER A 227 -4.44 30.76 -14.87
CA SER A 227 -5.39 30.14 -13.94
C SER A 227 -5.21 30.79 -12.58
N THR A 228 -6.22 31.56 -12.15
CA THR A 228 -6.27 32.15 -10.81
C THR A 228 -6.23 31.06 -9.72
N ASP A 229 -5.66 31.35 -8.55
CA ASP A 229 -5.59 30.40 -7.41
C ASP A 229 -6.97 29.80 -7.03
N GLU A 230 -8.07 30.49 -7.36
CA GLU A 230 -9.44 29.99 -7.19
C GLU A 230 -9.77 28.79 -8.10
N ASP A 231 -9.24 28.74 -9.32
CA ASP A 231 -9.46 27.65 -10.27
C ASP A 231 -8.70 26.37 -9.90
N VAL A 232 -7.51 26.52 -9.30
CA VAL A 232 -6.72 25.42 -8.74
C VAL A 232 -7.38 24.86 -7.49
N GLU A 233 -7.91 25.72 -6.59
CA GLU A 233 -8.68 25.28 -5.42
C GLU A 233 -10.01 24.61 -5.81
N ALA A 234 -10.69 25.11 -6.84
CA ALA A 234 -11.91 24.54 -7.37
C ALA A 234 -11.66 23.17 -8.03
N GLN A 235 -10.57 23.02 -8.80
CA GLN A 235 -10.14 21.73 -9.34
C GLN A 235 -9.72 20.75 -8.24
N GLU A 236 -9.02 21.19 -7.19
CA GLU A 236 -8.70 20.36 -6.02
C GLU A 236 -9.97 19.88 -5.29
N LYS A 237 -10.98 20.74 -5.14
CA LYS A 237 -12.28 20.39 -4.55
C LYS A 237 -13.06 19.42 -5.43
N LYS A 238 -13.05 19.61 -6.76
CA LYS A 238 -13.69 18.70 -7.73
C LYS A 238 -13.00 17.34 -7.79
N GLN A 239 -11.69 17.29 -7.58
CA GLN A 239 -10.93 16.03 -7.50
C GLN A 239 -11.11 15.32 -6.16
N LYS A 240 -11.57 16.01 -5.10
CA LYS A 240 -11.88 15.45 -3.76
C LYS A 240 -13.27 14.80 -3.66
N SER A 241 -14.18 15.02 -4.62
CA SER A 241 -15.51 14.43 -4.64
C SER A 241 -15.79 13.70 -5.95
N ILE A 242 -16.07 12.39 -5.86
CA ILE A 242 -16.55 11.63 -7.03
C ILE A 242 -18.07 11.63 -6.96
N SER A 243 -18.71 12.25 -7.94
CA SER A 243 -20.17 12.23 -8.06
C SER A 243 -20.60 10.89 -8.64
N ILE A 244 -21.20 10.04 -7.81
CA ILE A 244 -21.86 8.82 -8.27
C ILE A 244 -23.31 9.19 -8.56
N MET A 245 -23.74 9.01 -9.82
CA MET A 245 -25.12 9.26 -10.29
C MET A 245 -25.67 10.67 -9.97
N GLY A 246 -24.86 11.72 -10.04
CA GLY A 246 -25.33 13.11 -10.04
C GLY A 246 -25.97 13.62 -8.73
N GLN A 247 -26.15 12.78 -7.71
CA GLN A 247 -26.85 13.15 -6.47
C GLN A 247 -26.03 12.92 -5.18
N PHE A 248 -24.96 12.13 -5.21
CA PHE A 248 -24.12 11.87 -4.03
C PHE A 248 -22.66 12.23 -4.30
N THR A 249 -22.19 13.31 -3.69
CA THR A 249 -20.77 13.66 -3.65
C THR A 249 -20.10 12.83 -2.55
N VAL A 250 -19.51 11.68 -2.93
CA VAL A 250 -18.78 10.83 -1.97
C VAL A 250 -17.35 11.35 -1.85
N THR A 251 -16.90 11.59 -0.62
CA THR A 251 -15.53 12.00 -0.35
C THR A 251 -14.55 10.85 -0.61
N LYS A 252 -13.30 11.14 -0.98
CA LYS A 252 -12.25 10.10 -1.13
C LYS A 252 -12.16 9.18 0.09
N ARG A 253 -12.30 9.75 1.29
CA ARG A 253 -12.25 9.01 2.54
C ARG A 253 -13.40 8.01 2.69
N GLU A 254 -14.62 8.41 2.35
CA GLU A 254 -15.80 7.52 2.36
C GLU A 254 -15.65 6.40 1.33
N MET A 255 -15.15 6.69 0.13
CA MET A 255 -14.82 5.67 -0.87
C MET A 255 -13.78 4.67 -0.33
N GLY A 256 -12.78 5.14 0.41
CA GLY A 256 -11.80 4.28 1.07
C GLY A 256 -12.44 3.39 2.15
N ILE A 257 -13.38 3.89 2.93
CA ILE A 257 -14.11 3.11 3.95
C ILE A 257 -14.99 2.04 3.28
N ILE A 258 -15.70 2.39 2.21
CA ILE A 258 -16.52 1.43 1.44
C ILE A 258 -15.64 0.32 0.87
N ALA A 259 -14.48 0.67 0.31
CA ALA A 259 -13.51 -0.30 -0.18
C ALA A 259 -12.93 -1.19 0.93
N ALA A 260 -12.75 -0.65 2.15
CA ALA A 260 -12.35 -1.44 3.32
C ALA A 260 -13.44 -2.44 3.73
N VAL A 261 -14.71 -2.04 3.71
CA VAL A 261 -15.84 -2.96 3.99
C VAL A 261 -15.89 -4.07 2.94
N PHE A 262 -15.76 -3.74 1.66
CA PHE A 262 -15.70 -4.74 0.59
C PHE A 262 -14.53 -5.72 0.79
N ASN A 263 -13.32 -5.21 1.04
CA ASN A 263 -12.17 -6.04 1.38
C ASN A 263 -12.42 -6.90 2.62
N GLY A 264 -13.15 -6.39 3.61
CA GLY A 264 -13.46 -7.14 4.82
C GLY A 264 -14.41 -8.32 4.57
N LEU A 265 -15.45 -8.12 3.76
CA LEU A 265 -16.40 -9.19 3.40
C LEU A 265 -15.73 -10.28 2.57
N TRP A 266 -14.97 -9.86 1.56
CA TRP A 266 -14.27 -10.77 0.66
C TRP A 266 -13.09 -11.44 1.35
N GLY A 267 -12.36 -10.69 2.18
CA GLY A 267 -11.31 -11.19 3.06
C GLY A 267 -11.85 -12.23 4.04
N GLY A 268 -12.97 -11.97 4.71
CA GLY A 268 -13.63 -12.92 5.61
C GLY A 268 -13.99 -14.26 4.98
N THR A 269 -14.26 -14.23 3.67
CA THR A 269 -14.70 -15.38 2.88
C THR A 269 -13.54 -16.09 2.17
N ASN A 270 -12.35 -15.50 2.10
CA ASN A 270 -11.27 -16.02 1.24
C ASN A 270 -10.71 -17.38 1.70
N LEU A 271 -10.82 -17.73 2.98
CA LEU A 271 -10.40 -19.01 3.56
C LEU A 271 -11.56 -19.99 3.75
N VAL A 272 -12.79 -19.62 3.42
CA VAL A 272 -13.94 -20.56 3.44
C VAL A 272 -13.70 -21.76 2.50
N PRO A 273 -13.16 -21.61 1.28
CA PRO A 273 -12.85 -22.75 0.41
C PRO A 273 -11.80 -23.73 0.98
N LEU A 274 -10.95 -23.30 1.93
CA LEU A 274 -10.01 -24.18 2.61
C LEU A 274 -10.73 -25.27 3.41
N HIS A 275 -11.87 -24.95 4.05
CA HIS A 275 -12.64 -25.94 4.80
C HIS A 275 -13.19 -27.04 3.88
N TYR A 276 -13.76 -26.65 2.73
CA TYR A 276 -14.21 -27.60 1.71
C TYR A 276 -13.05 -28.44 1.15
N ALA A 277 -11.90 -27.81 0.88
CA ALA A 277 -10.71 -28.52 0.43
C ALA A 277 -10.15 -29.49 1.50
N SER A 278 -10.26 -29.13 2.79
CA SER A 278 -9.85 -29.99 3.90
C SER A 278 -10.66 -31.29 3.95
N HIS A 279 -11.97 -31.24 3.68
CA HIS A 279 -12.81 -32.44 3.55
C HIS A 279 -12.36 -33.37 2.41
N GLU A 280 -11.75 -32.83 1.36
CA GLU A 280 -11.15 -33.59 0.25
C GLU A 280 -9.70 -34.04 0.53
N GLY A 281 -9.17 -33.77 1.73
CA GLY A 281 -7.81 -34.14 2.14
C GLY A 281 -6.73 -33.12 1.78
N PHE A 282 -7.10 -31.87 1.48
CA PHE A 282 -6.20 -30.75 1.19
C PHE A 282 -6.19 -29.75 2.37
N GLY A 283 -5.67 -30.17 3.52
CA GLY A 283 -5.58 -29.34 4.72
C GLY A 283 -4.26 -28.57 4.85
N GLY A 284 -4.29 -27.45 5.59
CA GLY A 284 -3.10 -26.77 6.10
C GLY A 284 -2.12 -26.24 5.03
N PRO A 285 -0.80 -26.48 5.18
CA PRO A 285 0.23 -25.93 4.28
C PRO A 285 0.08 -26.33 2.82
N MET A 286 -0.47 -27.52 2.55
CA MET A 286 -0.67 -28.01 1.18
C MET A 286 -1.59 -27.05 0.39
N TYR A 287 -2.53 -26.41 1.08
CA TYR A 287 -3.45 -25.46 0.46
C TYR A 287 -2.77 -24.16 0.01
N VAL A 288 -1.63 -23.79 0.61
CA VAL A 288 -0.92 -22.53 0.31
C VAL A 288 -0.50 -22.47 -1.16
N ILE A 289 -0.08 -23.59 -1.74
CA ILE A 289 0.31 -23.69 -3.15
C ILE A 289 -0.91 -23.45 -4.06
N SER A 290 -2.04 -24.07 -3.72
CA SER A 290 -3.29 -23.91 -4.47
C SER A 290 -3.84 -22.49 -4.36
N PHE A 291 -3.82 -21.91 -3.15
CA PHE A 291 -4.21 -20.53 -2.89
C PHE A 291 -3.36 -19.53 -3.69
N ALA A 292 -2.03 -19.67 -3.63
CA ALA A 292 -1.11 -18.75 -4.29
C ALA A 292 -1.19 -18.84 -5.82
N SER A 293 -1.25 -20.06 -6.35
CA SER A 293 -1.43 -20.31 -7.79
C SER A 293 -2.77 -19.79 -8.30
N GLY A 294 -3.85 -20.04 -7.55
CA GLY A 294 -5.18 -19.52 -7.85
C GLY A 294 -5.24 -17.99 -7.82
N SER A 295 -4.61 -17.37 -6.82
CA SER A 295 -4.49 -15.92 -6.72
C SER A 295 -3.70 -15.31 -7.88
N MET A 296 -2.64 -15.96 -8.33
CA MET A 296 -1.86 -15.53 -9.50
C MET A 296 -2.71 -15.61 -10.78
N LEU A 297 -3.42 -16.72 -10.98
CA LEU A 297 -4.32 -16.90 -12.12
C LEU A 297 -5.41 -15.81 -12.17
N VAL A 298 -6.06 -15.53 -11.04
CA VAL A 298 -7.06 -14.47 -10.94
C VAL A 298 -6.45 -13.09 -11.19
N THR A 299 -5.23 -12.84 -10.72
CA THR A 299 -4.52 -11.58 -10.98
C THR A 299 -4.28 -11.40 -12.48
N ILE A 300 -3.82 -12.44 -13.18
CA ILE A 300 -3.64 -12.43 -14.64
C ILE A 300 -4.99 -12.20 -15.33
N ALA A 301 -6.05 -12.90 -14.91
CA ALA A 301 -7.37 -12.75 -15.47
C ALA A 301 -7.89 -11.30 -15.35
N LEU A 302 -7.69 -10.65 -14.20
CA LEU A 302 -8.07 -9.24 -14.04
C LEU A 302 -7.26 -8.32 -14.96
N TRP A 303 -5.97 -8.58 -15.18
CA TRP A 303 -5.17 -7.81 -16.15
C TRP A 303 -5.68 -7.97 -17.58
N VAL A 304 -6.05 -9.20 -17.95
CA VAL A 304 -6.68 -9.48 -19.25
C VAL A 304 -8.00 -8.73 -19.37
N ILE A 305 -8.87 -8.78 -18.35
CA ILE A 305 -10.15 -8.05 -18.34
C ILE A 305 -9.92 -6.54 -18.49
N ARG A 306 -8.96 -5.97 -17.76
CA ARG A 306 -8.62 -4.54 -17.86
C ARG A 306 -8.10 -4.18 -19.25
N PHE A 307 -7.23 -5.01 -19.82
CA PHE A 307 -6.73 -4.81 -21.17
C PHE A 307 -7.86 -4.88 -22.21
N LEU A 308 -8.77 -5.86 -22.11
CA LEU A 308 -9.94 -5.98 -22.98
C LEU A 308 -10.88 -4.78 -22.85
N PHE A 309 -11.06 -4.25 -21.64
CA PHE A 309 -11.85 -3.05 -21.40
C PHE A 309 -11.24 -1.82 -22.07
N GLU A 310 -9.93 -1.60 -21.93
CA GLU A 310 -9.25 -0.49 -22.62
C GLU A 310 -9.23 -0.68 -24.14
N LEU A 311 -9.13 -1.92 -24.62
CA LEU A 311 -9.21 -2.25 -26.04
C LEU A 311 -10.60 -1.91 -26.62
N TYR A 312 -11.67 -2.22 -25.88
CA TYR A 312 -13.04 -1.86 -26.24
C TYR A 312 -13.23 -0.33 -26.21
N ARG A 313 -12.69 0.35 -25.20
CA ARG A 313 -12.78 1.81 -25.04
C ARG A 313 -12.03 2.59 -26.13
N LEU A 314 -10.96 2.02 -26.68
CA LEU A 314 -10.07 2.64 -27.66
C LEU A 314 -10.26 2.06 -29.07
N ASP A 315 -11.47 1.57 -29.39
CA ASP A 315 -11.87 1.10 -30.73
C ASP A 315 -10.91 0.07 -31.35
N GLY A 316 -10.38 -0.85 -30.54
CA GLY A 316 -9.50 -1.92 -31.01
C GLY A 316 -8.04 -1.50 -31.26
N ALA A 317 -7.62 -0.29 -30.88
CA ALA A 317 -6.24 0.16 -31.02
C ALA A 317 -5.31 -0.49 -29.98
N VAL A 318 -4.84 -1.71 -30.27
CA VAL A 318 -3.99 -2.56 -29.39
C VAL A 318 -2.81 -1.81 -28.78
N LEU A 319 -2.08 -1.02 -29.58
CA LEU A 319 -0.90 -0.30 -29.11
C LEU A 319 -1.27 0.80 -28.10
N LYS A 320 -2.39 1.50 -28.31
CA LYS A 320 -2.88 2.53 -27.38
C LYS A 320 -3.42 1.91 -26.11
N ALA A 321 -4.15 0.79 -26.22
CA ALA A 321 -4.66 0.04 -25.08
C ALA A 321 -3.52 -0.50 -24.19
N PHE A 322 -2.42 -0.97 -24.78
CA PHE A 322 -1.25 -1.39 -24.01
C PHE A 322 -0.56 -0.22 -23.27
N HIS A 323 -0.42 0.94 -23.92
CA HIS A 323 0.15 2.14 -23.29
C HIS A 323 -0.78 2.77 -22.24
N ALA A 324 -2.10 2.50 -22.29
CA ALA A 324 -3.05 2.95 -21.28
C ALA A 324 -2.98 2.12 -19.98
N LEU A 325 -2.34 0.95 -19.99
CA LEU A 325 -2.16 0.13 -18.79
C LEU A 325 -1.19 0.81 -17.82
N PRO A 326 -1.47 0.74 -16.50
CA PRO A 326 -0.60 1.37 -15.52
C PRO A 326 0.79 0.71 -15.52
N PRO A 327 1.88 1.50 -15.59
CA PRO A 327 3.22 0.95 -15.63
C PRO A 327 3.56 0.24 -14.32
N LEU A 328 4.26 -0.89 -14.44
CA LEU A 328 4.62 -1.72 -13.28
C LEU A 328 5.71 -1.08 -12.39
N HIS A 329 6.40 -0.04 -12.85
CA HIS A 329 7.45 0.69 -12.11
C HIS A 329 8.48 -0.25 -11.43
N ILE A 330 8.94 -1.29 -12.13
CA ILE A 330 9.73 -2.40 -11.59
C ILE A 330 10.94 -1.92 -10.77
N ARG A 331 11.69 -0.93 -11.26
CA ARG A 331 12.91 -0.44 -10.61
C ARG A 331 12.66 0.30 -9.29
N GLN A 332 11.50 0.90 -9.11
CA GLN A 332 11.15 1.64 -7.89
C GLN A 332 10.29 0.79 -6.95
N MET A 333 9.46 -0.10 -7.49
CA MET A 333 8.52 -0.91 -6.72
C MET A 333 9.09 -2.24 -6.23
N TRP A 334 10.22 -2.72 -6.75
CA TRP A 334 10.74 -4.03 -6.35
C TRP A 334 11.01 -4.14 -4.85
N ILE A 335 11.60 -3.14 -4.18
CA ILE A 335 11.85 -3.18 -2.73
C ILE A 335 10.53 -3.15 -1.93
N PRO A 336 9.69 -2.10 -2.04
CA PRO A 336 8.48 -2.01 -1.23
C PRO A 336 7.47 -3.11 -1.58
N GLY A 337 7.36 -3.46 -2.86
CA GLY A 337 6.49 -4.53 -3.36
C GLY A 337 6.94 -5.91 -2.87
N THR A 338 8.24 -6.22 -2.95
CA THR A 338 8.77 -7.51 -2.48
C THR A 338 8.64 -7.64 -0.98
N LEU A 339 8.98 -6.60 -0.22
CA LEU A 339 8.89 -6.65 1.24
C LEU A 339 7.44 -6.80 1.71
N SER A 340 6.49 -6.07 1.10
CA SER A 340 5.06 -6.23 1.38
C SER A 340 4.58 -7.64 1.02
N GLY A 341 5.01 -8.16 -0.13
CA GLY A 341 4.68 -9.52 -0.58
C GLY A 341 5.22 -10.62 0.35
N ILE A 342 6.46 -10.50 0.83
CA ILE A 342 7.07 -11.46 1.77
C ILE A 342 6.33 -11.45 3.10
N LEU A 343 6.11 -10.26 3.68
CA LEU A 343 5.36 -10.11 4.93
C LEU A 343 3.95 -10.68 4.80
N TRP A 344 3.28 -10.38 3.69
CA TRP A 344 1.94 -10.90 3.43
C TRP A 344 1.97 -12.43 3.26
N SER A 345 2.91 -12.99 2.50
CA SER A 345 3.00 -14.43 2.29
C SER A 345 3.30 -15.20 3.57
N ALA A 346 4.22 -14.70 4.40
CA ALA A 346 4.53 -15.29 5.69
C ALA A 346 3.31 -15.25 6.62
N GLY A 347 2.63 -14.10 6.64
CA GLY A 347 1.39 -13.92 7.41
C GLY A 347 0.26 -14.84 6.94
N ASN A 348 0.08 -15.00 5.63
CA ASN A 348 -0.94 -15.86 5.04
C ASN A 348 -0.69 -17.34 5.34
N PHE A 349 0.57 -17.78 5.26
CA PHE A 349 0.96 -19.14 5.64
C PHE A 349 0.61 -19.44 7.11
N MET A 350 0.99 -18.54 8.02
CA MET A 350 0.67 -18.67 9.45
C MET A 350 -0.83 -18.55 9.74
N CYS A 351 -1.54 -17.73 8.95
CA CYS A 351 -3.00 -17.60 9.03
C CYS A 351 -3.70 -18.90 8.65
N ILE A 352 -3.29 -19.55 7.55
CA ILE A 352 -3.82 -20.86 7.13
C ILE A 352 -3.57 -21.91 8.21
N ILE A 353 -2.38 -21.94 8.81
CA ILE A 353 -2.10 -22.83 9.95
C ILE A 353 -3.04 -22.54 11.11
N SER A 354 -3.20 -21.28 11.49
CA SER A 354 -4.10 -20.86 12.57
C SER A 354 -5.54 -21.34 12.32
N VAL A 355 -6.09 -21.09 11.13
CA VAL A 355 -7.45 -21.52 10.74
C VAL A 355 -7.57 -23.04 10.70
N THR A 356 -6.53 -23.75 10.26
CA THR A 356 -6.56 -25.23 10.20
C THR A 356 -6.68 -25.86 11.60
N PHE A 357 -6.08 -25.25 12.62
CA PHE A 357 -6.10 -25.80 13.99
C PHE A 357 -7.19 -25.22 14.88
N LEU A 358 -7.56 -23.95 14.70
CA LEU A 358 -8.51 -23.23 15.55
C LEU A 358 -9.88 -23.00 14.90
N GLY A 359 -10.03 -23.31 13.61
CA GLY A 359 -11.24 -23.02 12.84
C GLY A 359 -11.28 -21.61 12.25
N GLN A 360 -12.26 -21.39 11.37
CA GLN A 360 -12.52 -20.12 10.70
C GLN A 360 -13.00 -19.06 11.70
N GLY A 361 -13.87 -19.43 12.64
CA GLY A 361 -14.45 -18.51 13.61
C GLY A 361 -13.39 -17.96 14.57
N VAL A 362 -12.70 -18.86 15.30
CA VAL A 362 -11.73 -18.46 16.34
C VAL A 362 -10.37 -18.12 15.74
N GLY A 363 -9.82 -18.99 14.89
CA GLY A 363 -8.49 -18.83 14.31
C GLY A 363 -8.37 -17.57 13.45
N TYR A 364 -9.29 -17.40 12.50
CA TYR A 364 -9.21 -16.25 11.60
C TYR A 364 -9.48 -14.93 12.33
N SER A 365 -10.40 -14.91 13.30
CA SER A 365 -10.64 -13.75 14.15
C SER A 365 -9.42 -13.36 15.00
N PHE A 366 -8.67 -14.34 15.52
CA PHE A 366 -7.44 -14.06 16.25
C PHE A 366 -6.40 -13.38 15.37
N THR A 367 -6.26 -13.81 14.11
CA THR A 367 -5.31 -13.17 13.18
C THR A 367 -5.62 -11.68 12.91
N GLN A 368 -6.86 -11.24 13.14
CA GLN A 368 -7.26 -9.83 13.04
C GLN A 368 -6.67 -8.94 14.15
N ALA A 369 -6.01 -9.53 15.15
CA ALA A 369 -5.09 -8.80 16.03
C ALA A 369 -3.99 -8.05 15.24
N SER A 370 -3.78 -8.37 13.96
CA SER A 370 -2.96 -7.58 13.05
C SER A 370 -3.27 -6.09 13.07
N MET A 371 -4.54 -5.72 13.32
CA MET A 371 -4.95 -4.33 13.45
C MET A 371 -4.17 -3.59 14.56
N LEU A 372 -3.87 -4.26 15.68
CA LEU A 372 -3.10 -3.66 16.77
C LEU A 372 -1.71 -3.26 16.28
N ILE A 373 -1.05 -4.17 15.57
CA ILE A 373 0.28 -3.95 15.01
C ILE A 373 0.25 -2.85 13.95
N SER A 374 -0.72 -2.88 13.03
CA SER A 374 -0.89 -1.81 12.03
C SER A 374 -1.19 -0.45 12.66
N GLY A 375 -1.98 -0.42 13.73
CA GLY A 375 -2.29 0.81 14.45
C GLY A 375 -1.08 1.37 15.19
N LEU A 376 -0.24 0.52 15.79
CA LEU A 376 1.04 0.94 16.38
C LEU A 376 1.98 1.54 15.32
N TRP A 377 2.06 0.96 14.12
CA TRP A 377 2.78 1.58 13.00
C TRP A 377 2.14 2.92 12.59
N GLY A 378 0.82 3.02 12.59
CA GLY A 378 0.09 4.26 12.35
C GLY A 378 0.41 5.36 13.37
N ILE A 379 0.58 5.01 14.64
CA ILE A 379 0.90 5.93 15.73
C ILE A 379 2.37 6.35 15.69
N PHE A 380 3.29 5.38 15.70
CA PHE A 380 4.71 5.64 15.92
C PHE A 380 5.49 5.97 14.64
N TYR A 381 5.09 5.44 13.49
CA TYR A 381 5.84 5.61 12.24
C TYR A 381 5.19 6.63 11.30
N PHE A 382 3.87 6.55 11.12
CA PHE A 382 3.15 7.46 10.23
C PHE A 382 2.55 8.69 10.92
N HIS A 383 2.51 8.70 12.26
CA HIS A 383 1.91 9.78 13.06
C HIS A 383 0.50 10.17 12.56
N GLU A 384 -0.32 9.17 12.24
CA GLU A 384 -1.67 9.34 11.69
C GLU A 384 -2.74 9.64 12.74
N ILE A 385 -2.42 9.47 14.03
CA ILE A 385 -3.35 9.60 15.15
C ILE A 385 -2.90 10.76 16.02
N GLY A 386 -3.81 11.69 16.33
CA GLY A 386 -3.50 12.81 17.24
C GLY A 386 -3.24 12.34 18.67
N GLU A 387 -2.31 13.00 19.37
CA GLU A 387 -1.83 12.57 20.70
C GLU A 387 -2.96 12.36 21.72
N ASP A 388 -3.96 13.24 21.73
CA ASP A 388 -5.14 13.13 22.61
C ASP A 388 -6.00 11.89 22.36
N MET A 389 -5.96 11.36 21.13
CA MET A 389 -6.75 10.21 20.70
C MET A 389 -6.02 8.89 20.94
N ILE A 390 -4.70 8.92 21.18
CA ILE A 390 -3.89 7.71 21.42
C ILE A 390 -4.39 6.96 22.64
N ASN A 391 -4.69 7.65 23.75
CA ASN A 391 -5.18 7.00 24.97
C ASN A 391 -6.53 6.29 24.76
N ARG A 392 -7.43 6.89 23.97
CA ARG A 392 -8.74 6.30 23.62
C ARG A 392 -8.59 5.13 22.65
N TRP A 393 -7.63 5.24 21.74
CA TRP A 393 -7.25 4.15 20.84
C TRP A 393 -6.69 2.95 21.63
N LEU A 394 -5.77 3.19 22.58
CA LEU A 394 -5.21 2.17 23.46
C LEU A 394 -6.28 1.51 24.34
N ALA A 395 -7.22 2.29 24.89
CA ALA A 395 -8.35 1.73 25.64
C ALA A 395 -9.20 0.79 24.76
N SER A 396 -9.44 1.18 23.51
CA SER A 396 -10.19 0.35 22.54
C SER A 396 -9.40 -0.90 22.13
N ALA A 397 -8.07 -0.81 22.05
CA ALA A 397 -7.17 -1.93 21.81
C ALA A 397 -7.23 -2.96 22.95
N VAL A 398 -7.29 -2.51 24.20
CA VAL A 398 -7.48 -3.40 25.37
C VAL A 398 -8.82 -4.12 25.29
N VAL A 399 -9.90 -3.42 24.94
CA VAL A 399 -11.22 -4.06 24.74
C VAL A 399 -11.17 -5.12 23.65
N ALA A 400 -10.51 -4.84 22.52
CA ALA A 400 -10.34 -5.83 21.46
C ALA A 400 -9.53 -7.06 21.94
N LEU A 401 -8.43 -6.85 22.66
CA LEU A 401 -7.63 -7.93 23.24
C LEU A 401 -8.45 -8.79 24.22
N CYS A 402 -9.26 -8.16 25.08
CA CYS A 402 -10.19 -8.89 25.95
C CYS A 402 -11.18 -9.74 25.15
N GLY A 403 -11.72 -9.22 24.05
CA GLY A 403 -12.59 -9.96 23.14
C GLY A 403 -11.89 -11.17 22.50
N ILE A 404 -10.63 -11.03 22.06
CA ILE A 404 -9.82 -12.13 21.51
C ILE A 404 -9.56 -13.22 22.56
N LEU A 405 -9.16 -12.82 23.77
CA LEU A 405 -8.88 -13.75 24.86
C LEU A 405 -10.14 -14.49 25.31
N TRP A 406 -11.27 -13.80 25.39
CA TRP A 406 -12.55 -14.44 25.70
C TRP A 406 -12.96 -15.40 24.58
N LEU A 407 -12.84 -15.01 23.32
CA LEU A 407 -13.15 -15.90 22.20
C LEU A 407 -12.26 -17.15 22.19
N SER A 408 -10.97 -16.99 22.48
CA SER A 408 -10.03 -18.10 22.64
C SER A 408 -10.42 -19.05 23.78
N TYR A 409 -11.01 -18.52 24.86
CA TYR A 409 -11.51 -19.34 25.96
C TYR A 409 -12.79 -20.12 25.62
N GLU A 410 -13.65 -19.56 24.76
CA GLU A 410 -14.89 -20.20 24.30
C GLU A 410 -14.65 -21.28 23.25
N HIS A 411 -13.46 -21.33 22.66
CA HIS A 411 -13.06 -22.38 21.73
C HIS A 411 -13.12 -23.76 22.41
N ALA A 412 -13.97 -24.64 21.88
CA ALA A 412 -14.01 -26.05 22.23
C ALA A 412 -13.53 -26.87 21.03
N LYS A 413 -12.86 -28.00 21.30
CA LYS A 413 -12.49 -28.96 20.26
C LYS A 413 -13.66 -29.78 19.78
#